data_AF-A0A1J5T164-F1
#
_entry.id   AF-A0A1J5T164-F1
#
_cell.length_a   1.000
_cell.length_b   1.000
_cell.length_c   1.000
_cell.angle_alpha   90.00
_cell.angle_beta   90.00
_cell.angle_gamma   90.00
#
_symmetry.space_group_name_H-M   'P 1'
#
loop_
_entity.id
_entity.type
_entity.pdbx_description
1 polymer ?
#
loop_
_entity_poly.entity_id
_entity_poly.type
_entity_poly.pdbx_seq_one_letter_code
_entity_poly.pdbx_strand_id
1 'polypeptide(L)'
;MFKLNSKKQAFAEAALKYMQTKPDTVPQHINVTTCNNYLQLYLQYVELINELEKIKRLMEDVKLQLGNEVMNMTKAYFHNARFASQSGVTSSEIIYQQLKKKYAVGRNSKKNSSAESL
;
A
#
# COMPACT_ATOMS: atom_id res chain seq x y z
N MET A 1 4.44 23.21 2.35
CA MET A 1 3.55 22.83 1.22
C MET A 1 2.10 23.08 1.63
N PHE A 2 1.31 23.76 0.81
CA PHE A 2 -0.08 24.09 1.15
C PHE A 2 -0.99 22.91 0.85
N LYS A 3 -1.66 22.35 1.87
CA LYS A 3 -2.69 21.33 1.69
C LYS A 3 -4.06 22.01 1.65
N LEU A 4 -4.72 21.87 0.49
CA LEU A 4 -6.15 22.13 0.36
C LEU A 4 -6.89 20.99 1.08
N ASN A 5 -7.50 21.31 2.22
CA ASN A 5 -8.44 20.42 2.88
C ASN A 5 -9.87 20.80 2.46
N SER A 6 -10.86 19.99 2.81
CA SER A 6 -12.25 20.19 2.35
C SER A 6 -12.81 21.59 2.67
N LYS A 7 -12.45 22.17 3.83
CA LYS A 7 -12.87 23.53 4.21
C LYS A 7 -12.26 24.60 3.31
N LYS A 8 -10.97 24.46 3.00
CA LYS A 8 -10.26 25.37 2.09
C LYS A 8 -10.72 25.22 0.64
N GLN A 9 -11.14 24.01 0.24
CA GLN A 9 -11.68 23.75 -1.09
C GLN A 9 -13.03 24.44 -1.27
N ALA A 10 -13.93 24.29 -0.31
CA ALA A 10 -15.22 24.99 -0.31
C ALA A 10 -15.04 26.52 -0.38
N PHE A 11 -14.04 27.06 0.32
CA PHE A 11 -13.68 28.47 0.19
C PHE A 11 -13.22 28.82 -1.23
N ALA A 12 -12.31 28.04 -1.83
CA ALA A 12 -11.79 28.29 -3.16
C ALA A 12 -12.90 28.24 -4.24
N GLU A 13 -13.80 27.25 -4.15
CA GLU A 13 -14.97 27.12 -5.00
C GLU A 13 -15.93 28.32 -4.86
N ALA A 14 -16.22 28.73 -3.61
CA ALA A 14 -17.08 29.87 -3.35
C ALA A 14 -16.46 31.19 -3.85
N ALA A 15 -15.17 31.40 -3.61
CA ALA A 15 -14.44 32.56 -4.09
C ALA A 15 -14.45 32.62 -5.63
N LEU A 16 -14.17 31.51 -6.29
CA LEU A 16 -14.21 31.43 -7.76
C LEU A 16 -15.61 31.73 -8.31
N LYS A 17 -16.66 31.24 -7.66
CA LYS A 17 -18.04 31.58 -8.04
C LYS A 17 -18.31 33.08 -7.95
N TYR A 18 -17.84 33.76 -6.91
CA TYR A 18 -17.97 35.23 -6.82
C TYR A 18 -17.14 35.94 -7.89
N MET A 19 -15.93 35.46 -8.19
CA MET A 19 -15.10 36.02 -9.26
C MET A 19 -15.78 35.90 -10.64
N GLN A 20 -16.49 34.80 -10.89
CA GLN A 20 -17.22 34.58 -12.14
C GLN A 20 -18.54 35.37 -12.23
N THR A 21 -19.26 35.50 -11.12
CA THR A 21 -20.58 36.16 -11.09
C THR A 21 -20.50 37.67 -10.89
N LYS A 22 -19.40 38.18 -10.35
CA LYS A 22 -19.16 39.61 -10.10
C LYS A 22 -17.78 40.04 -10.63
N PRO A 23 -17.58 40.04 -11.97
CA PRO A 23 -16.29 40.32 -12.58
C PRO A 23 -15.74 41.71 -12.23
N ASP A 24 -16.61 42.70 -12.00
CA ASP A 24 -16.21 44.08 -11.62
C ASP A 24 -15.47 44.15 -10.28
N THR A 25 -15.63 43.12 -9.42
CA THR A 25 -14.95 43.03 -8.13
C THR A 25 -13.58 42.34 -8.23
N VAL A 26 -13.22 41.83 -9.41
CA VAL A 26 -11.99 41.08 -9.63
C VAL A 26 -10.86 42.05 -10.06
N PRO A 27 -9.78 42.15 -9.28
CA PRO A 27 -8.61 42.91 -9.70
C PRO A 27 -8.02 42.42 -11.03
N GLN A 28 -7.57 43.36 -11.88
CA GLN A 28 -7.06 43.04 -13.23
C GLN A 28 -5.89 42.06 -13.27
N HIS A 29 -5.10 41.95 -12.20
CA HIS A 29 -3.97 41.02 -12.12
C HIS A 29 -4.41 39.56 -11.86
N ILE A 30 -5.69 39.32 -11.53
CA ILE A 30 -6.22 37.98 -11.29
C ILE A 30 -6.80 37.41 -12.58
N ASN A 31 -6.20 36.31 -13.06
CA ASN A 31 -6.75 35.55 -14.17
C ASN A 31 -7.75 34.49 -13.67
N VAL A 32 -9.04 34.81 -13.76
CA VAL A 32 -10.14 33.93 -13.31
C VAL A 32 -10.17 32.61 -14.09
N THR A 33 -9.89 32.65 -15.40
CA THR A 33 -9.84 31.45 -16.24
C THR A 33 -8.75 30.49 -15.80
N THR A 34 -7.54 31.00 -15.57
CA THR A 34 -6.43 30.20 -15.03
C THR A 34 -6.76 29.64 -13.66
N CYS A 35 -7.35 30.44 -12.77
CA CYS A 35 -7.77 29.99 -11.45
C CYS A 35 -8.79 28.84 -11.53
N ASN A 36 -9.80 28.96 -12.40
CA ASN A 36 -10.76 27.90 -12.66
C ASN A 36 -10.10 26.62 -13.16
N ASN A 37 -9.22 26.72 -14.15
CA ASN A 37 -8.52 25.56 -14.70
C ASN A 37 -7.68 24.84 -13.63
N TYR A 38 -7.01 25.57 -12.76
CA TYR A 38 -6.24 24.97 -11.66
C TYR A 38 -7.12 24.31 -10.61
N LEU A 39 -8.27 24.90 -10.27
CA LEU A 39 -9.21 24.27 -9.35
C LEU A 39 -9.75 22.97 -9.93
N GLN A 40 -10.16 22.97 -11.21
CA GLN A 40 -10.64 21.77 -11.89
C GLN A 40 -9.56 20.68 -11.95
N LEU A 41 -8.33 21.04 -12.33
CA LEU A 41 -7.21 20.11 -12.36
C LEU A 41 -6.92 19.52 -10.97
N TYR A 42 -6.96 20.34 -9.93
CA TYR A 42 -6.79 19.88 -8.55
C TYR A 42 -7.85 18.84 -8.17
N LEU A 43 -9.13 19.08 -8.51
CA LEU A 43 -10.21 18.14 -8.21
C LEU A 43 -10.04 16.81 -8.95
N GLN A 44 -9.64 16.85 -10.22
CA GLN A 44 -9.34 15.65 -11.01
C GLN A 44 -8.20 14.84 -10.38
N TYR A 45 -7.16 15.49 -9.87
CA TYR A 45 -6.07 14.82 -9.16
C TYR A 45 -6.54 14.16 -7.86
N VAL A 46 -7.40 14.85 -7.09
CA VAL A 46 -7.98 14.28 -5.86
C VAL A 46 -8.77 13.01 -6.19
N GLU A 47 -9.61 13.04 -7.23
CA GLU A 47 -10.36 11.87 -7.69
C GLU A 47 -9.44 10.73 -8.11
N LEU A 48 -8.44 11.00 -8.96
CA LEU A 48 -7.50 9.99 -9.42
C LEU A 48 -6.71 9.35 -8.28
N ILE A 49 -6.25 10.16 -7.31
CA ILE A 49 -5.55 9.65 -6.13
C ILE A 49 -6.48 8.73 -5.31
N ASN A 50 -7.75 9.10 -5.12
CA ASN A 50 -8.70 8.26 -4.40
C ASN A 50 -8.92 6.91 -5.11
N GLU A 51 -9.03 6.90 -6.43
CA GLU A 51 -9.14 5.65 -7.20
C GLU A 51 -7.86 4.80 -7.10
N LEU A 52 -6.68 5.42 -7.19
CA LEU A 52 -5.41 4.73 -7.01
C LEU A 52 -5.26 4.13 -5.60
N GLU A 53 -5.75 4.81 -4.56
CA GLU A 53 -5.76 4.27 -3.20
C GLU A 53 -6.67 3.04 -3.09
N LYS A 54 -7.82 3.01 -3.77
CA LYS A 54 -8.69 1.82 -3.81
C LYS A 54 -7.98 0.65 -4.48
N ILE A 55 -7.36 0.88 -5.64
CA ILE A 55 -6.61 -0.15 -6.37
C ILE A 55 -5.47 -0.67 -5.52
N LYS A 56 -4.72 0.23 -4.86
CA LYS A 56 -3.63 -0.15 -3.95
C LYS A 56 -4.12 -1.09 -2.85
N ARG A 57 -5.24 -0.78 -2.19
CA ARG A 57 -5.81 -1.63 -1.14
C ARG A 57 -6.16 -3.02 -1.66
N LEU A 58 -6.80 -3.11 -2.83
CA LEU A 58 -7.10 -4.40 -3.48
C LEU A 58 -5.82 -5.20 -3.77
N MET A 59 -4.77 -4.53 -4.25
CA MET A 59 -3.48 -5.19 -4.49
C MET A 59 -2.82 -5.66 -3.19
N GLU A 60 -2.94 -4.91 -2.11
CA GLU A 60 -2.44 -5.29 -0.78
C GLU A 60 -3.18 -6.52 -0.25
N ASP A 61 -4.50 -6.59 -0.41
CA ASP A 61 -5.32 -7.74 -0.03
C ASP A 61 -4.96 -8.99 -0.83
N VAL A 62 -4.84 -8.87 -2.16
CA VAL A 62 -4.41 -9.98 -3.03
C VAL A 62 -3.00 -10.45 -2.67
N LYS A 63 -2.08 -9.52 -2.41
CA LYS A 63 -0.72 -9.85 -1.96
C LYS A 63 -0.73 -10.64 -0.65
N LEU A 64 -1.58 -10.26 0.31
CA LEU A 64 -1.73 -10.98 1.57
C LEU A 64 -2.26 -12.41 1.33
N GLN A 65 -3.30 -12.55 0.51
CA GLN A 65 -3.86 -13.86 0.17
C GLN A 65 -2.82 -14.75 -0.51
N LEU A 66 -2.11 -14.24 -1.52
CA LEU A 66 -1.04 -14.97 -2.19
C LEU A 66 0.08 -15.36 -1.22
N GLY A 67 0.46 -14.47 -0.30
CA GLY A 67 1.44 -14.77 0.73
C GLY A 67 1.02 -15.95 1.63
N ASN A 68 -0.26 -16.00 2.00
CA ASN A 68 -0.82 -17.12 2.77
C ASN A 68 -0.80 -18.42 1.97
N GLU A 69 -1.18 -18.40 0.70
CA GLU A 69 -1.17 -19.60 -0.16
C GLU A 69 0.25 -20.13 -0.38
N VAL A 70 1.20 -19.24 -0.69
CA VAL A 70 2.62 -19.61 -0.81
C VAL A 70 3.11 -20.24 0.48
N MET A 71 2.78 -19.66 1.63
CA MET A 71 3.16 -20.22 2.92
C MET A 71 2.49 -21.57 3.19
N ASN A 72 1.22 -21.75 2.85
CA ASN A 72 0.52 -23.04 3.01
C ASN A 72 1.16 -24.14 2.17
N MET A 73 1.43 -23.87 0.88
CA MET A 73 2.06 -24.82 -0.03
C MET A 73 3.48 -25.19 0.42
N THR A 74 4.28 -24.19 0.78
CA THR A 74 5.67 -24.42 1.21
C THR A 74 5.76 -25.11 2.57
N LYS A 75 4.83 -24.85 3.49
CA LYS A 75 4.69 -25.62 4.75
C LYS A 75 4.35 -27.08 4.49
N ALA A 76 3.39 -27.35 3.61
CA ALA A 76 3.04 -28.71 3.24
C ALA A 76 4.24 -29.47 2.66
N TYR A 77 5.01 -28.82 1.77
CA TYR A 77 6.25 -29.40 1.24
C TYR A 77 7.29 -29.66 2.33
N PHE A 78 7.52 -28.71 3.25
CA PHE A 78 8.43 -28.91 4.38
C PHE A 78 8.03 -30.11 5.26
N HIS A 79 6.74 -30.26 5.56
CA HIS A 79 6.23 -31.39 6.32
C HIS A 79 6.38 -32.71 5.57
N ASN A 80 6.10 -32.73 4.26
CA ASN A 80 6.32 -33.90 3.43
C ASN A 80 7.81 -34.33 3.43
N ALA A 81 8.73 -33.38 3.24
CA ALA A 81 10.16 -33.65 3.30
C ALA A 81 10.59 -34.22 4.67
N ARG A 82 10.03 -33.71 5.78
CA ARG A 82 10.26 -34.25 7.13
C ARG A 82 9.78 -35.70 7.25
N PHE A 83 8.58 -36.04 6.79
CA PHE A 83 8.05 -37.40 6.90
C PHE A 83 8.82 -38.39 6.03
N ALA A 84 9.20 -38.00 4.82
CA ALA A 84 10.02 -38.82 3.93
C ALA A 84 11.43 -39.07 4.51
N SER A 85 12.04 -38.04 5.10
CA SER A 85 13.30 -38.15 5.87
C SER A 85 13.17 -39.17 7.00
N GLN A 86 12.11 -39.08 7.81
CA GLN A 86 11.85 -40.03 8.91
C GLN A 86 11.60 -41.45 8.42
N SER A 87 11.17 -41.62 7.17
CA SER A 87 10.96 -42.91 6.52
C SER A 87 12.22 -43.45 5.82
N GLY A 88 13.37 -42.77 5.94
CA GLY A 88 14.66 -43.22 5.42
C GLY A 88 15.00 -42.75 4.00
N VAL A 89 14.26 -41.79 3.43
CA VAL A 89 14.58 -41.23 2.10
C VAL A 89 15.72 -40.20 2.22
N THR A 90 16.93 -40.59 1.84
CA THR A 90 18.16 -39.79 2.00
C THR A 90 18.10 -38.42 1.31
N SER A 91 17.49 -38.33 0.12
CA SER A 91 17.36 -37.05 -0.60
C SER A 91 16.47 -36.05 0.16
N SER A 92 15.41 -36.54 0.81
CA SER A 92 14.50 -35.74 1.62
C SER A 92 15.14 -35.27 2.94
N GLU A 93 16.08 -36.02 3.51
CA GLU A 93 16.85 -35.60 4.70
C GLU A 93 17.65 -34.32 4.42
N ILE A 94 18.39 -34.28 3.31
CA ILE A 94 19.19 -33.12 2.91
C ILE A 94 18.29 -31.89 2.75
N ILE A 95 17.16 -32.05 2.05
CA ILE A 95 16.18 -30.97 1.82
C ILE A 95 15.58 -30.50 3.15
N TYR A 96 15.14 -31.42 4.01
CA TYR A 96 14.55 -31.09 5.31
C TYR A 96 15.53 -30.30 6.18
N GLN A 97 16.79 -30.74 6.31
CA GLN A 97 17.77 -30.05 7.14
C GLN A 97 18.11 -28.65 6.62
N GLN A 98 18.16 -28.46 5.31
CA GLN A 98 18.36 -27.13 4.71
C GLN A 98 17.17 -26.20 4.97
N LEU A 99 15.94 -26.68 4.75
CA LEU A 99 14.73 -25.89 4.97
C LEU A 99 14.50 -25.60 6.45
N LYS A 100 14.78 -26.57 7.34
CA LYS A 100 14.62 -26.42 8.80
C LYS A 100 15.43 -25.24 9.34
N LYS A 101 16.63 -24.98 8.81
CA LYS A 101 17.45 -23.82 9.20
C LYS A 101 16.81 -22.48 8.82
N LYS A 102 16.01 -22.46 7.75
CA LYS A 102 15.33 -21.26 7.22
C LYS A 102 13.90 -21.12 7.71
N TYR A 103 13.32 -22.21 8.24
CA TYR A 103 11.93 -22.27 8.68
C TYR A 103 11.76 -21.58 10.04
N ALA A 104 11.63 -20.25 10.01
CA ALA A 104 11.50 -19.40 11.19
C ALA A 104 10.04 -19.20 11.64
N VAL A 105 9.21 -20.25 11.61
CA VAL A 105 7.83 -20.16 12.13
C VAL A 105 7.73 -20.77 13.53
N GLY A 106 7.34 -19.94 14.50
CA GLY A 106 6.93 -20.35 15.84
C GLY A 106 8.07 -20.50 16.87
N ARG A 107 7.95 -19.76 17.98
CA ARG A 107 8.80 -19.70 19.19
C ARG A 107 10.26 -19.24 19.04
N ASN A 108 10.97 -19.60 17.97
CA ASN A 108 12.39 -19.22 17.81
C ASN A 108 12.62 -17.87 17.10
N SER A 109 11.62 -17.32 16.39
CA SER A 109 11.74 -16.01 15.74
C SER A 109 11.93 -14.85 16.74
N LYS A 110 11.38 -14.96 17.97
CA LYS A 110 11.53 -13.93 19.00
C LYS A 110 12.92 -13.86 19.63
N LYS A 111 13.73 -14.93 19.54
CA LYS A 111 15.02 -15.01 20.24
C LYS A 111 16.16 -14.32 19.48
N ASN A 112 16.06 -14.23 18.15
CA ASN A 112 17.08 -13.57 17.32
C ASN A 112 16.83 -12.06 17.14
N SER A 113 15.58 -11.60 17.18
CA SER A 113 15.26 -10.17 17.04
C SER A 113 15.68 -9.30 18.24
N SER A 114 15.97 -9.90 19.40
CA SER A 114 16.47 -9.20 20.59
C SER A 114 17.99 -9.17 20.70
N ALA A 115 18.71 -9.86 19.81
CA ALA A 115 20.17 -9.93 19.82
C ALA A 115 20.83 -8.94 18.84
N GLU A 116 20.07 -8.39 17.89
CA GLU A 116 20.54 -7.40 16.89
C GLU A 116 20.23 -5.94 17.28
N SER A 117 19.86 -5.69 18.54
CA SER A 117 19.49 -4.34 19.04
C SER A 117 20.46 -3.76 20.09
N LEU A 118 21.68 -4.29 20.19
CA LEU A 118 22.73 -3.80 21.11
C LEU A 118 24.00 -3.44 20.36
#